data_AF-A0A5R2N0J9-F1
#
_entry.id   AF-A0A5R2N0J9-F1
#
_cell.length_a   1.000
_cell.length_b   1.000
_cell.length_c   1.000
_cell.angle_alpha   90.00
_cell.angle_beta   90.00
_cell.angle_gamma   90.00
#
_symmetry.space_group_name_H-M   'P 1'
#
loop_
_entity.id
_entity.type
_entity.pdbx_description
1 polymer ?
#
loop_
_entity_poly.entity_id
_entity_poly.type
_entity_poly.pdbx_seq_one_letter_code
_entity_poly.pdbx_strand_id
1 'polypeptide(L)' 'MGVEVSRLSNGLTVATETLPSIESVALGAWVKSGARNEREEEHGMAHLLEHMAFKGTKRR' A
#
# COMPACT_ATOMS: atom_id res chain seq x y z
N MET A 1 24.12 -0.27 -2.98
CA MET A 1 22.73 0.09 -3.26
C MET A 1 21.99 -1.21 -3.49
N GLY A 2 21.13 -1.58 -2.57
CA GLY A 2 20.38 -2.82 -2.64
C GLY A 2 19.12 -2.65 -1.82
N VAL A 3 18.04 -3.22 -2.33
CA VAL A 3 16.77 -3.30 -1.60
C VAL A 3 16.95 -4.33 -0.48
N GLU A 4 16.76 -3.91 0.76
CA GLU A 4 16.62 -4.81 1.90
C GLU A 4 15.17 -5.28 1.99
N VAL A 5 14.94 -6.58 2.14
CA VAL A 5 13.60 -7.17 2.26
C VAL A 5 13.52 -7.94 3.56
N SER A 6 12.59 -7.55 4.42
CA SER A 6 12.29 -8.23 5.68
C SER A 6 10.80 -8.63 5.75
N ARG A 7 10.48 -9.53 6.68
CA ARG A 7 9.10 -9.98 6.90
C ARG A 7 8.74 -9.89 8.38
N LEU A 8 7.63 -9.23 8.68
CA LEU A 8 7.10 -9.12 10.03
C LEU A 8 6.43 -10.42 10.47
N SER A 9 6.21 -10.57 11.78
CA SER A 9 5.54 -11.75 12.36
C SER A 9 4.10 -11.96 11.86
N ASN A 10 3.43 -10.88 11.42
CA ASN A 10 2.11 -10.94 10.79
C ASN A 10 2.14 -11.28 9.28
N GLY A 11 3.33 -11.54 8.72
CA GLY A 11 3.53 -11.90 7.32
C GLY A 11 3.66 -10.73 6.35
N LEU A 12 3.58 -9.48 6.81
CA LEU A 12 3.80 -8.30 5.97
C LEU A 12 5.27 -8.22 5.51
N THR A 13 5.47 -8.03 4.21
CA THR A 13 6.79 -7.78 3.62
C THR A 13 7.11 -6.29 3.70
N VAL A 14 8.30 -5.96 4.20
CA VAL A 14 8.83 -4.59 4.25
C VAL A 14 10.07 -4.55 3.37
N ALA A 15 10.00 -3.78 2.28
CA ALA A 15 11.11 -3.55 1.37
C ALA A 15 11.61 -2.12 1.52
N THR A 16 12.90 -1.94 1.78
CA THR A 16 13.52 -0.63 2.03
C THR A 16 14.78 -0.46 1.20
N GLU A 17 14.99 0.75 0.69
CA GLU A 17 16.25 1.15 0.08
C GLU A 17 16.71 2.46 0.73
N THR A 18 17.88 2.43 1.36
CA THR A 18 18.47 3.62 1.98
C THR A 18 19.37 4.32 0.99
N LEU A 19 19.10 5.61 0.76
CA LEU A 19 19.87 6.50 -0.09
C LEU A 19 20.52 7.59 0.78
N PRO A 20 21.80 7.44 1.21
CA PRO A 20 22.41 8.31 2.23
C PRO A 20 22.47 9.80 1.88
N SER A 21 22.41 10.15 0.59
CA SER A 21 22.50 11.52 0.09
C SER A 21 21.14 12.21 -0.07
N ILE A 22 20.04 11.58 0.31
CA ILE A 22 18.68 12.07 0.11
C ILE A 22 18.05 12.42 1.47
N GLU A 23 17.52 13.64 1.58
CA GLU A 23 16.89 14.16 2.81
C GLU A 23 15.36 14.02 2.83
N SER A 24 14.78 13.42 1.79
CA SER A 24 13.36 13.09 1.69
C SER A 24 13.11 11.60 1.74
N VAL A 25 11.88 11.21 2.06
CA VAL A 25 11.44 9.81 2.07
C VAL A 25 10.15 9.66 1.28
N ALA A 26 10.04 8.57 0.53
CA ALA A 26 8.80 8.12 -0.06
C ALA A 26 8.38 6.82 0.63
N LEU A 27 7.10 6.73 1.00
CA LEU A 27 6.52 5.54 1.61
C LEU A 27 5.28 5.16 0.82
N GLY A 28 5.10 3.86 0.59
CA GLY A 28 3.92 3.32 -0.05
C GLY A 28 3.47 2.03 0.63
N ALA A 29 2.19 1.72 0.49
CA ALA A 29 1.61 0.45 0.89
C ALA A 29 1.01 -0.21 -0.35
N TRP A 30 1.38 -1.48 -0.59
CA TRP A 30 0.87 -2.25 -1.71
C TRP A 30 0.07 -3.44 -1.19
N VAL A 31 -1.15 -3.56 -1.68
CA VAL A 31 -2.01 -4.72 -1.45
C VAL A 31 -2.16 -5.44 -2.79
N LYS A 32 -1.99 -6.76 -2.81
CA LYS A 32 -2.17 -7.58 -4.01
C LYS A 32 -3.68 -7.79 -4.29
N SER A 33 -4.40 -6.70 -4.54
CA SER A 33 -5.83 -6.65 -4.83
C SER A 33 -6.13 -5.50 -5.81
N GLY A 34 -7.26 -5.57 -6.52
CA GLY A 34 -7.75 -4.53 -7.43
C GLY A 34 -9.01 -4.99 -8.16
N ALA A 35 -9.41 -4.29 -9.23
CA ALA A 35 -10.65 -4.58 -9.97
C ALA A 35 -10.78 -6.04 -10.45
N ARG A 36 -9.65 -6.71 -10.75
CA ARG A 36 -9.62 -8.14 -11.12
C ARG A 36 -10.17 -9.06 -10.01
N ASN A 37 -10.13 -8.61 -8.76
CA ASN A 37 -10.54 -9.38 -7.59
C ASN A 37 -12.00 -9.13 -7.19
N GLU A 38 -12.73 -8.28 -7.92
CA GLU A 38 -14.14 -7.97 -7.66
C GLU A 38 -15.05 -9.09 -8.18
N ARG A 39 -16.20 -9.29 -7.53
CA ARG A 39 -17.33 -10.01 -8.12
C ARG A 39 -18.05 -9.13 -9.13
N GLU A 40 -18.87 -9.74 -9.99
CA GLU A 40 -19.60 -9.02 -11.04
C GLU A 40 -20.52 -7.93 -10.46
N GLU A 41 -21.16 -8.21 -9.33
CA GLU A 41 -22.00 -7.25 -8.62
C GLU A 41 -21.23 -6.20 -7.80
N GLU A 42 -19.90 -6.30 -7.71
CA GLU A 42 -19.02 -5.40 -6.96
C GLU A 42 -18.16 -4.50 -7.87
N HIS A 43 -18.40 -4.52 -9.19
CA HIS A 43 -17.58 -3.78 -10.13
C HIS A 43 -17.44 -2.29 -9.79
N GLY A 44 -16.18 -1.84 -9.68
CA GLY A 44 -15.81 -0.47 -9.31
C GLY A 44 -15.54 -0.27 -7.82
N MET A 45 -15.69 -1.30 -6.98
CA MET A 45 -15.46 -1.21 -5.54
C MET A 45 -14.01 -0.85 -5.17
N ALA A 46 -13.01 -1.37 -5.87
CA ALA A 46 -11.61 -1.06 -5.64
C ALA A 46 -11.32 0.43 -5.87
N HIS A 47 -11.85 1.00 -6.94
CA HIS A 47 -11.73 2.43 -7.22
C HIS A 47 -12.53 3.25 -6.20
N LEU A 48 -13.75 2.84 -5.85
CA LEU A 48 -14.51 3.50 -4.79
C LEU A 48 -13.74 3.52 -3.46
N LEU A 49 -13.20 2.38 -3.04
CA LEU A 49 -12.42 2.25 -1.81
C LEU A 49 -11.16 3.13 -1.83
N GLU A 50 -10.50 3.27 -2.98
CA GLU A 50 -9.39 4.21 -3.15
C GLU A 50 -9.84 5.65 -2.82
N HIS A 51 -10.93 6.14 -3.40
CA HIS A 51 -11.47 7.47 -3.07
C HIS A 51 -11.83 7.60 -1.60
N MET A 52 -12.47 6.56 -1.04
CA MET A 52 -12.92 6.57 0.35
C MET A 52 -11.77 6.54 1.36
N ALA A 53 -10.60 6.00 0.99
CA ALA A 53 -9.42 6.03 1.84
C ALA A 53 -8.96 7.46 2.19
N PHE A 54 -9.31 8.45 1.34
CA PHE A 54 -8.97 9.86 1.54
C PHE A 54 -10.13 10.72 2.08
N LYS A 55 -11.26 10.11 2.44
CA LYS A 55 -12.42 10.83 3.03
C LYS A 55 -12.38 10.94 4.55
N GLY A 56 -11.27 10.54 5.17
CA GLY A 56 -11.04 10.64 6.60
C GLY A 56 -11.13 9.28 7.31
N THR A 57 -10.44 9.17 8.43
CA THR A 57 -10.45 8.00 9.31
C THR A 57 -11.19 8.34 10.60
N LYS A 58 -11.44 7.33 11.45
CA LYS A 58 -12.01 7.55 12.79
C LYS A 58 -11.21 8.54 13.64
N ARG A 59 -9.93 8.76 13.33
CA ARG A 59 -9.03 9.61 14.14
C ARG A 59 -8.61 10.91 13.43
N ARG A 60 -8.80 11.01 12.11
CA ARG A 60 -8.51 12.16 11.22
C ARG A 60 -8.72 11.76 9.76
#